data_AF-A0A949XWC7-F1
#
_entry.id   AF-A0A949XWC7-F1
#
_cell.length_a   1.000
_cell.length_b   1.000
_cell.length_c   1.000
_cell.angle_alpha   90.00
_cell.angle_beta   90.00
_cell.angle_gamma   90.00
#
_symmetry.space_group_name_H-M   'P 1'
#
loop_
_entity.id
_entity.type
_entity.pdbx_description
1 polymer ?
#
loop_
_entity_poly.entity_id
_entity_poly.type
_entity_poly.pdbx_seq_one_letter_code
_entity_poly.pdbx_strand_id
1 'polypeptide(L)'
;IAEIQAAIVALRRHVPVVAVISGMVGCFGGMSLAAALCSHLIVTRQARLGMNGPEVIEQEAGIEELDSSDRQLIWSLIGGEQRHAVGLADTLVEDDAVAIAEAVRDAFRRGLPKQPRSEQVKLFLERLAAIDPSQPLDGKALRALWDQGATA
;
A
#
# COMPACT_ATOMS: atom_id res chain seq x y z
N ILE A 1 -6.10 -2.37 18.04
CA ILE A 1 -5.88 -1.84 16.66
C ILE A 1 -6.58 -0.50 16.44
N ALA A 2 -7.89 -0.38 16.68
CA ALA A 2 -8.61 0.89 16.48
C ALA A 2 -7.98 2.07 17.23
N GLU A 3 -7.52 1.87 18.47
CA GLU A 3 -6.80 2.90 19.24
C GLU A 3 -5.48 3.35 18.59
N ILE A 4 -4.75 2.42 17.95
CA ILE A 4 -3.52 2.75 17.20
C ILE A 4 -3.88 3.62 16.00
N GLN A 5 -4.93 3.26 15.26
CA GLN A 5 -5.40 4.04 14.11
C GLN A 5 -5.83 5.46 14.53
N ALA A 6 -6.59 5.57 15.62
CA ALA A 6 -6.98 6.86 16.20
C ALA A 6 -5.77 7.70 16.63
N ALA A 7 -4.79 7.08 17.29
CA ALA A 7 -3.57 7.74 17.71
C ALA A 7 -2.72 8.22 16.52
N ILE A 8 -2.61 7.43 15.44
CA ILE A 8 -1.91 7.85 14.21
C ILE A 8 -2.59 9.09 13.61
N VAL A 9 -3.92 9.07 13.50
CA VAL A 9 -4.69 10.21 12.94
C VAL A 9 -4.57 11.46 13.80
N ALA A 10 -4.53 11.31 15.13
CA ALA A 10 -4.31 12.43 16.05
C ALA A 10 -2.88 12.98 15.92
N LEU A 11 -1.87 12.11 15.95
CA LEU A 11 -0.45 12.49 15.93
C LEU A 11 -0.04 13.14 14.61
N ARG A 12 -0.54 12.63 13.47
CA ARG A 12 -0.20 13.11 12.12
C ARG A 12 -0.68 14.54 11.82
N ARG A 13 -1.43 15.17 12.74
CA ARG A 13 -1.77 16.61 12.67
C ARG A 13 -0.62 17.50 13.13
N HIS A 14 0.36 16.93 13.84
CA HIS A 14 1.46 17.66 14.45
C HIS A 14 2.81 17.26 13.85
N VAL A 15 3.04 15.96 13.66
CA VAL A 15 4.30 15.41 13.14
C VAL A 15 4.01 14.23 12.22
N PRO A 16 4.79 14.01 11.15
CA PRO A 16 4.53 12.89 10.26
C PRO A 16 4.73 11.55 11.00
N VAL A 17 3.82 10.62 10.75
CA VAL A 17 4.00 9.21 11.13
C VAL A 17 4.53 8.47 9.91
N VAL A 18 5.70 7.84 10.04
CA VAL A 18 6.35 7.11 8.94
C VAL A 18 6.23 5.61 9.20
N ALA A 19 5.57 4.89 8.30
CA ALA A 19 5.53 3.44 8.30
C ALA A 19 6.62 2.88 7.37
N VAL A 20 7.27 1.79 7.80
CA VAL A 20 8.22 1.02 7.00
C VAL A 20 7.75 -0.43 6.97
N ILE A 21 7.60 -0.98 5.77
CA ILE A 21 7.29 -2.40 5.57
C ILE A 21 8.41 -2.98 4.71
N SER A 22 9.31 -3.76 5.30
CA SER A 22 10.51 -4.26 4.60
C SER A 22 10.57 -5.79 4.48
N GLY A 23 9.73 -6.53 5.20
CA GLY A 23 9.88 -7.97 5.38
C GLY A 23 8.91 -8.84 4.57
N MET A 24 9.30 -10.11 4.41
CA MET A 24 8.53 -11.14 3.71
C MET A 24 7.16 -11.40 4.34
N VAL A 25 7.00 -11.23 5.65
CA VAL A 25 5.71 -11.33 6.34
C VAL A 25 4.74 -10.27 5.84
N GLY A 26 5.24 -9.07 5.51
CA GLY A 26 4.42 -7.94 5.08
C GLY A 26 3.62 -7.30 6.21
N CYS A 27 2.57 -6.56 5.85
CA CYS A 27 1.63 -5.93 6.76
C CYS A 27 0.21 -6.25 6.33
N PHE A 28 -0.51 -6.98 7.18
CA PHE A 28 -1.85 -7.49 6.89
C PHE A 28 -2.86 -7.12 7.98
N GLY A 29 -4.14 -7.32 7.69
CA GLY A 29 -5.25 -7.09 8.62
C GLY A 29 -5.36 -5.62 9.03
N GLY A 30 -5.80 -5.39 10.28
CA GLY A 30 -6.01 -4.03 10.77
C GLY A 30 -4.74 -3.15 10.85
N MET A 31 -3.54 -3.76 10.86
CA MET A 31 -2.29 -3.00 10.77
C MET A 31 -2.00 -2.49 9.36
N SER A 32 -2.49 -3.15 8.31
CA SER A 32 -2.40 -2.63 6.94
C SER A 32 -3.17 -1.31 6.79
N LEU A 33 -4.34 -1.22 7.45
CA LEU A 33 -5.13 0.01 7.54
C LEU A 33 -4.41 1.07 8.37
N ALA A 34 -3.76 0.68 9.47
CA ALA A 34 -2.94 1.61 10.25
C ALA A 34 -1.76 2.18 9.42
N ALA A 35 -1.08 1.34 8.63
CA ALA A 35 -0.02 1.77 7.72
C ALA A 35 -0.55 2.72 6.64
N ALA A 36 -1.77 2.50 6.12
CA ALA A 36 -2.40 3.39 5.16
C ALA A 36 -2.80 4.76 5.76
N LEU A 37 -2.95 4.86 7.08
CA LEU A 37 -3.19 6.12 7.79
C LEU A 37 -1.92 6.91 8.10
N CYS A 38 -0.74 6.32 7.96
CA CYS A 38 0.53 7.01 8.15
C CYS A 38 0.71 8.13 7.11
N SER A 39 1.49 9.15 7.48
CA SER A 39 1.81 10.30 6.62
C SER A 39 2.67 9.88 5.43
N HIS A 40 3.61 8.97 5.67
CA HIS A 40 4.47 8.37 4.66
C HIS A 40 4.56 6.86 4.89
N LEU A 41 4.61 6.11 3.80
CA LEU A 41 4.73 4.67 3.77
C LEU A 41 5.89 4.28 2.85
N ILE A 42 6.93 3.74 3.46
CA ILE A 42 8.12 3.22 2.80
C ILE A 42 7.99 1.71 2.70
N VAL A 43 8.27 1.15 1.53
CA VAL A 43 8.22 -0.29 1.28
C VAL A 43 9.50 -0.76 0.62
N THR A 44 9.88 -2.02 0.85
CA THR A 44 10.88 -2.69 0.01
C THR A 44 10.21 -3.56 -1.04
N ARG A 45 10.96 -4.01 -2.05
CA ARG A 45 10.44 -4.87 -3.12
C ARG A 45 9.76 -6.15 -2.60
N GLN A 46 10.32 -6.76 -1.57
CA GLN A 46 9.82 -8.02 -1.00
C GLN A 46 8.66 -7.84 -0.01
N ALA A 47 8.36 -6.59 0.37
CA ALA A 47 7.23 -6.28 1.23
C ALA A 47 5.91 -6.68 0.58
N ARG A 48 4.92 -6.97 1.41
CA ARG A 48 3.52 -7.16 1.00
C ARG A 48 2.63 -6.32 1.88
N LEU A 49 1.58 -5.73 1.30
CA LEU A 49 0.61 -4.93 2.02
C LEU A 49 -0.79 -5.24 1.50
N GLY A 50 -1.68 -5.71 2.37
CA GLY A 50 -3.06 -6.02 2.00
C GLY A 50 -3.97 -6.21 3.21
N MET A 51 -5.29 -6.17 3.03
CA MET A 51 -6.23 -6.38 4.13
C MET A 51 -6.23 -7.85 4.58
N ASN A 52 -6.39 -8.77 3.64
CA ASN A 52 -6.39 -10.22 3.90
C ASN A 52 -5.09 -10.83 3.36
N GLY A 53 -4.59 -11.86 4.05
CA GLY A 53 -3.49 -12.67 3.56
C GLY A 53 -3.95 -13.58 2.40
N PRO A 54 -3.04 -14.01 1.51
CA PRO A 54 -3.40 -14.87 0.39
C PRO A 54 -4.10 -16.16 0.80
N GLU A 55 -3.63 -16.86 1.85
CA GLU A 55 -4.27 -18.10 2.32
C GLU A 55 -5.69 -17.88 2.83
N VAL A 56 -5.95 -16.71 3.44
CA VAL A 56 -7.30 -16.34 3.94
C VAL A 56 -8.23 -16.05 2.76
N ILE A 57 -7.74 -15.39 1.71
CA ILE A 57 -8.54 -15.13 0.51
C ILE A 57 -8.87 -16.46 -0.19
N GLU A 58 -7.88 -17.33 -0.39
CA GLU A 58 -8.09 -18.65 -1.00
C GLU A 58 -9.12 -19.47 -0.22
N GLN A 59 -9.02 -19.49 1.11
CA GLN A 59 -9.93 -20.25 1.96
C GLN A 59 -11.38 -19.76 1.87
N GLU A 60 -11.59 -18.44 1.80
CA GLU A 60 -12.93 -17.83 1.85
C GLU A 60 -13.57 -17.65 0.48
N ALA A 61 -12.76 -17.39 -0.56
CA ALA A 61 -13.21 -17.09 -1.92
C ALA A 61 -12.96 -18.24 -2.92
N GLY A 62 -12.10 -19.20 -2.55
CA GLY A 62 -11.73 -20.34 -3.39
C GLY A 62 -10.40 -20.13 -4.14
N ILE A 63 -9.78 -21.24 -4.52
CA ILE A 63 -8.50 -21.27 -5.25
C ILE A 63 -8.60 -20.63 -6.65
N GLU A 64 -9.79 -20.64 -7.25
CA GLU A 64 -10.03 -20.01 -8.56
C GLU A 64 -9.96 -18.48 -8.48
N GLU A 65 -10.28 -17.89 -7.33
CA GLU A 65 -10.20 -16.44 -7.10
C GLU A 65 -8.77 -16.00 -6.78
N LEU A 66 -8.07 -16.77 -5.95
CA LEU A 66 -6.66 -16.55 -5.65
C LEU A 66 -5.99 -17.84 -5.19
N ASP A 67 -4.98 -18.30 -5.95
CA ASP A 67 -4.05 -19.34 -5.53
C ASP A 67 -2.96 -18.74 -4.62
N SER A 68 -3.00 -19.07 -3.33
CA SER A 68 -2.04 -18.59 -2.33
C SER A 68 -0.62 -19.13 -2.52
N SER A 69 -0.46 -20.17 -3.35
CA SER A 69 0.85 -20.71 -3.75
C SER A 69 1.47 -19.95 -4.93
N ASP A 70 0.67 -19.22 -5.72
CA ASP A 70 1.18 -18.36 -6.81
C ASP A 70 1.80 -17.06 -6.27
N ARG A 71 3.07 -17.18 -5.89
CA ARG A 71 3.87 -16.05 -5.38
C ARG A 71 4.01 -14.93 -6.40
N GLN A 72 4.05 -15.25 -7.69
CA GLN A 72 4.22 -14.22 -8.72
C GLN A 72 2.97 -13.35 -8.81
N LEU A 73 1.79 -13.97 -8.84
CA LEU A 73 0.51 -13.27 -8.80
C LEU A 73 0.38 -12.45 -7.52
N ILE A 74 0.64 -13.04 -6.35
CA ILE A 74 0.56 -12.34 -5.05
C ILE A 74 1.41 -11.08 -5.04
N TRP A 75 2.69 -11.15 -5.44
CA TRP A 75 3.54 -9.96 -5.47
C TRP A 75 3.11 -8.96 -6.53
N SER A 76 2.56 -9.41 -7.65
CA SER A 76 2.01 -8.51 -8.67
C SER A 76 0.81 -7.71 -8.15
N LEU A 77 0.03 -8.25 -7.21
CA LEU A 77 -1.19 -7.60 -6.68
C LEU A 77 -0.91 -6.75 -5.44
N ILE A 78 -0.11 -7.28 -4.50
CA ILE A 78 0.05 -6.71 -3.16
C ILE A 78 1.50 -6.45 -2.75
N GLY A 79 2.47 -6.69 -3.64
CA GLY A 79 3.90 -6.47 -3.39
C GLY A 79 4.28 -4.99 -3.28
N GLY A 80 5.39 -4.69 -2.61
CA GLY A 80 5.85 -3.32 -2.37
C GLY A 80 6.02 -2.50 -3.66
N GLU A 81 6.60 -3.10 -4.70
CA GLU A 81 6.71 -2.47 -6.03
C GLU A 81 5.35 -2.10 -6.61
N GLN A 82 4.39 -3.02 -6.57
CA GLN A 82 3.04 -2.77 -7.05
C GLN A 82 2.41 -1.61 -6.28
N ARG A 83 2.47 -1.67 -4.94
CA ARG A 83 1.89 -0.63 -4.08
C ARG A 83 2.50 0.73 -4.35
N HIS A 84 3.81 0.80 -4.58
CA HIS A 84 4.46 2.05 -4.95
C HIS A 84 4.00 2.55 -6.32
N ALA A 85 4.03 1.68 -7.34
CA ALA A 85 3.66 2.04 -8.70
C ALA A 85 2.22 2.55 -8.82
N VAL A 86 1.27 2.01 -8.05
CA VAL A 86 -0.14 2.45 -8.08
C VAL A 86 -0.44 3.61 -7.09
N GLY A 87 0.59 4.18 -6.46
CA GLY A 87 0.46 5.31 -5.53
C GLY A 87 -0.12 4.95 -4.16
N LEU A 88 -0.07 3.68 -3.77
CA LEU A 88 -0.48 3.18 -2.44
C LEU A 88 0.69 3.10 -1.43
N ALA A 89 1.93 3.27 -1.89
CA ALA A 89 3.12 3.49 -1.06
C ALA A 89 3.96 4.66 -1.62
N ASP A 90 4.57 5.44 -0.73
CA ASP A 90 5.22 6.71 -1.08
C ASP A 90 6.64 6.54 -1.59
N THR A 91 7.35 5.53 -1.10
CA THR A 91 8.77 5.35 -1.42
C THR A 91 9.09 3.86 -1.46
N LEU A 92 9.67 3.42 -2.56
CA LEU A 92 10.26 2.10 -2.71
C LEU A 92 11.77 2.21 -2.49
N VAL A 93 12.32 1.38 -1.63
CA VAL A 93 13.78 1.28 -1.40
C VAL A 93 14.24 -0.17 -1.50
N GLU A 94 15.53 -0.35 -1.74
CA GLU A 94 16.16 -1.66 -1.59
C GLU A 94 16.10 -2.13 -0.14
N ASP A 95 16.18 -3.44 0.07
CA ASP A 95 16.30 -4.03 1.41
C ASP A 95 17.71 -3.83 1.98
N ASP A 96 18.01 -2.57 2.26
CA ASP A 96 19.27 -2.10 2.81
C ASP A 96 18.99 -1.16 3.99
N ALA A 97 19.69 -1.39 5.10
CA ALA A 97 19.47 -0.63 6.32
C ALA A 97 19.80 0.86 6.17
N VAL A 98 20.79 1.20 5.34
CA VAL A 98 21.16 2.60 5.08
C VAL A 98 20.10 3.26 4.22
N ALA A 99 19.67 2.62 3.13
CA ALA A 99 18.61 3.12 2.25
C ALA A 99 17.29 3.34 3.00
N ILE A 100 16.89 2.40 3.86
CA ILE A 100 15.70 2.54 4.70
C ILE A 100 15.85 3.72 5.67
N ALA A 101 16.99 3.83 6.36
CA ALA A 101 17.23 4.91 7.31
C ALA A 101 17.24 6.29 6.64
N GLU A 102 17.79 6.40 5.44
CA GLU A 102 17.76 7.61 4.63
C GLU A 102 16.32 7.96 4.21
N ALA A 103 15.55 7.01 3.67
CA ALA A 103 14.17 7.26 3.29
C ALA A 103 13.28 7.71 4.47
N VAL A 104 13.52 7.17 5.67
CA VAL A 104 12.84 7.62 6.89
C VAL A 104 13.20 9.06 7.23
N ARG A 105 14.50 9.42 7.22
CA ARG A 105 14.94 10.81 7.47
C ARG A 105 14.34 11.76 6.43
N ASP A 106 14.27 11.34 5.17
CA ASP A 106 13.73 12.12 4.07
C ASP A 106 12.22 12.36 4.24
N ALA A 107 11.48 11.34 4.66
CA ALA A 107 10.07 11.47 5.01
C ALA A 107 9.85 12.52 6.12
N PHE A 108 10.69 12.52 7.16
CA PHE A 108 10.64 13.55 8.21
C PHE A 108 11.04 14.94 7.71
N ARG A 109 12.07 15.05 6.84
CA ARG A 109 12.46 16.32 6.21
C ARG A 109 11.36 16.91 5.32
N ARG A 110 10.60 16.06 4.62
CA ARG A 110 9.43 16.47 3.81
C ARG A 110 8.27 16.96 4.68
N GLY A 111 8.19 16.54 5.94
CA GLY A 111 7.13 16.94 6.87
C GLY A 111 5.78 16.30 6.54
N LEU A 112 4.70 17.00 6.88
CA LEU A 112 3.34 16.51 6.63
C LEU A 112 2.97 16.63 5.15
N PRO A 113 2.37 15.60 4.52
CA PRO A 113 1.86 15.71 3.16
C PRO A 113 0.73 16.75 3.12
N LYS A 114 0.59 17.46 1.98
CA LYS A 114 -0.50 18.44 1.77
C LYS A 114 -1.87 17.79 1.92
N GLN A 115 -2.02 16.56 1.45
CA GLN A 115 -3.23 15.77 1.59
C GLN A 115 -2.85 14.29 1.80
N PRO A 116 -3.15 13.69 2.96
CA PRO A 116 -2.88 12.28 3.19
C PRO A 116 -3.79 11.41 2.29
N ARG A 117 -3.32 10.23 1.89
CA ARG A 117 -4.10 9.30 1.03
C ARG A 117 -5.51 9.04 1.54
N SER A 118 -5.69 8.90 2.85
CA SER A 118 -6.99 8.68 3.50
C SER A 118 -8.01 9.79 3.24
N GLU A 119 -7.58 10.98 2.80
CA GLU A 119 -8.45 12.12 2.49
C GLU A 119 -8.63 12.32 0.98
N GLN A 120 -7.95 11.53 0.14
CA GLN A 120 -8.04 11.58 -1.32
C GLN A 120 -9.24 10.76 -1.84
N VAL A 121 -10.39 10.84 -1.16
CA VAL A 121 -11.56 9.98 -1.42
C VAL A 121 -12.05 10.12 -2.86
N LYS A 122 -12.15 11.35 -3.37
CA LYS A 122 -12.59 11.63 -4.75
C LYS A 122 -11.71 10.93 -5.79
N LEU A 123 -10.39 11.06 -5.65
CA LEU A 123 -9.42 10.44 -6.57
C LEU A 123 -9.63 8.92 -6.64
N PHE A 124 -9.74 8.25 -5.48
CA PHE A 124 -9.90 6.80 -5.47
C PHE A 124 -11.29 6.35 -5.95
N LEU A 125 -12.36 7.12 -5.71
CA LEU A 125 -13.67 6.83 -6.28
C LEU A 125 -13.65 6.91 -7.82
N GLU A 126 -12.99 7.92 -8.40
CA GLU A 126 -12.83 8.05 -9.85
C GLU A 126 -12.01 6.90 -10.43
N ARG A 127 -10.91 6.52 -9.77
CA ARG A 127 -10.09 5.37 -10.16
C ARG A 127 -10.84 4.04 -10.10
N LEU A 128 -11.71 3.85 -9.10
CA LEU A 128 -12.54 2.65 -8.97
C LEU A 128 -13.64 2.62 -10.04
N ALA A 129 -14.25 3.76 -10.37
CA ALA A 129 -15.28 3.85 -11.40
C ALA A 129 -14.78 3.51 -12.82
N ALA A 130 -13.46 3.59 -13.06
CA ALA A 130 -12.83 3.20 -14.31
C ALA A 130 -12.58 1.68 -14.44
N ILE A 131 -12.82 0.90 -13.39
CA ILE A 131 -12.61 -0.55 -13.38
C ILE A 131 -13.90 -1.23 -13.81
N ASP A 132 -13.82 -2.10 -14.84
CA ASP A 132 -14.88 -3.03 -15.18
C ASP A 132 -14.79 -4.28 -14.28
N PRO A 133 -15.73 -4.47 -13.34
CA PRO A 133 -15.67 -5.59 -12.39
C PRO A 133 -16.04 -6.94 -13.02
N SER A 134 -16.50 -6.97 -14.28
CA SER A 134 -16.84 -8.23 -14.97
C SER A 134 -15.63 -8.93 -15.58
N GLN A 135 -14.47 -8.26 -15.60
CA GLN A 135 -13.23 -8.79 -16.16
C GLN A 135 -12.18 -8.93 -15.06
N PRO A 136 -11.32 -9.98 -15.12
CA PRO A 136 -10.23 -10.13 -14.17
C PRO A 136 -9.25 -8.95 -14.33
N LEU A 137 -8.82 -8.40 -13.19
CA LEU A 137 -7.87 -7.30 -13.14
C LEU A 137 -6.59 -7.74 -12.42
N ASP A 138 -5.53 -7.95 -13.19
CA ASP A 138 -4.21 -8.24 -12.64
C ASP A 138 -3.43 -6.96 -12.25
N GLY A 139 -2.29 -7.14 -11.58
CA GLY A 139 -1.47 -6.02 -11.12
C GLY A 139 -0.88 -5.16 -12.25
N LYS A 140 -0.61 -5.74 -13.42
CA LYS A 140 -0.07 -5.00 -14.57
C LYS A 140 -1.14 -4.14 -15.21
N ALA A 141 -2.35 -4.69 -15.38
CA ALA A 141 -3.51 -3.99 -15.88
C ALA A 141 -3.91 -2.83 -14.95
N LEU A 142 -3.91 -3.06 -13.63
CA LEU A 142 -4.18 -2.00 -12.65
C LEU A 142 -3.17 -0.85 -12.74
N ARG A 143 -1.87 -1.17 -12.89
CA ARG A 143 -0.83 -0.15 -13.11
C ARG A 143 -1.11 0.67 -14.35
N ALA A 144 -1.34 0.02 -15.48
CA ALA A 144 -1.64 0.70 -16.74
C ALA A 144 -2.90 1.57 -16.65
N LEU A 145 -3.92 1.14 -15.92
CA LEU A 145 -5.16 1.89 -15.71
C LEU A 145 -4.94 3.14 -14.84
N TRP A 146 -4.20 3.01 -13.74
CA TRP A 146 -4.03 4.11 -12.78
C TRP A 146 -2.87 5.06 -13.12
N ASP A 147 -1.90 4.64 -13.93
CA ASP A 147 -0.86 5.52 -14.50
C ASP A 147 -1.47 6.58 -15.43
N GLN A 148 -2.55 6.25 -16.14
CA GLN A 148 -3.24 7.16 -17.07
C GLN A 148 -3.93 8.34 -16.36
N GLY A 149 -4.03 8.33 -15.03
CA GLY A 149 -4.65 9.40 -14.21
C GLY A 149 -3.65 10.29 -13.45
N ALA A 150 -2.33 10.11 -13.62
CA ALA A 150 -1.30 10.84 -12.87
C ALA A 150 -0.88 12.19 -13.53
N THR A 151 -1.72 12.76 -14.39
CA THR A 151 -1.52 14.11 -14.94
C THR A 151 -2.46 15.10 -14.26
N ALA A 152 -2.02 15.66 -13.13
CA ALA A 152 -2.52 16.93 -12.57
C ALA A 152 -1.46 17.56 -11.66
#